data_AF-A0A7G8LRP3-F1
#
_entry.id   AF-A0A7G8LRP3-F1
#
_cell.length_a   1.000
_cell.length_b   1.000
_cell.length_c   1.000
_cell.angle_alpha   90.00
_cell.angle_beta   90.00
_cell.angle_gamma   90.00
#
_symmetry.space_group_name_H-M   'P 1'
#
loop_
_entity.id
_entity.type
_entity.pdbx_description
1 polymer ?
#
loop_
_entity_poly.entity_id
_entity_poly.type
_entity_poly.pdbx_seq_one_letter_code
_entity_poly.pdbx_strand_id
1 'polypeptide(L)' 'MPQMSPIMWFSLFLLFSITMILFNQMNFFSFKINKIEWTKKSIKTNNMNWKW' A
#
# COMPACT_ATOMS: atom_id res chain seq x y z
N MET A 1 -27.35 -15.09 27.32
CA MET A 1 -25.91 -15.25 27.58
C MET A 1 -25.42 -16.45 26.79
N PRO A 2 -24.72 -16.29 25.66
CA PRO A 2 -24.09 -17.41 24.99
C PRO A 2 -22.81 -17.75 25.75
N GLN A 3 -22.69 -18.96 26.29
CA GLN A 3 -21.41 -19.43 26.81
C GLN A 3 -20.42 -19.46 25.64
N MET A 4 -19.44 -18.54 25.67
CA MET A 4 -18.36 -18.52 24.69
C MET A 4 -17.56 -19.80 24.85
N SER A 5 -17.55 -20.64 23.81
CA SER A 5 -16.68 -21.80 23.81
C SER A 5 -15.22 -21.31 23.78
N PRO A 6 -14.28 -21.98 24.48
CA PRO A 6 -12.89 -21.53 24.59
C PRO A 6 -12.17 -21.33 23.25
N ILE A 7 -12.64 -21.99 22.19
CA ILE A 7 -12.02 -22.02 20.86
C ILE A 7 -12.37 -20.77 20.02
N MET A 8 -13.52 -20.13 20.26
CA MET A 8 -13.94 -18.97 19.46
C MET A 8 -12.97 -17.79 19.59
N TRP A 9 -12.36 -17.62 20.77
CA TRP A 9 -11.43 -16.52 21.00
C TRP A 9 -10.14 -16.65 20.19
N PHE A 10 -9.60 -17.87 20.09
CA PHE A 10 -8.41 -18.13 19.27
C PHE A 10 -8.70 -17.91 17.78
N SER A 11 -9.87 -18.36 17.30
CA SER A 11 -10.29 -18.13 15.92
C SER A 11 -10.45 -16.64 15.62
N LEU A 12 -11.11 -15.87 16.51
CA LEU A 12 -11.26 -14.42 16.38
C LEU A 12 -9.90 -13.70 16.38
N PHE A 13 -8.96 -14.12 17.23
CA PHE A 13 -7.61 -13.56 17.27
C PHE A 13 -6.85 -13.79 15.96
N LEU A 14 -6.92 -15.01 15.40
CA LEU A 14 -6.32 -15.33 14.10
C LEU A 14 -6.93 -14.49 12.97
N LEU A 15 -8.26 -14.41 12.94
CA LEU A 15 -8.99 -13.66 11.91
C LEU A 15 -8.61 -12.17 11.97
N PHE A 16 -8.59 -11.58 13.17
CA PHE A 16 -8.13 -10.22 13.39
C PHE A 16 -6.69 -10.01 12.93
N SER A 17 -5.77 -10.89 13.31
CA SER A 17 -4.35 -10.79 12.94
C SER A 17 -4.13 -10.84 11.43
N ILE A 18 -4.83 -11.74 10.72
CA ILE A 18 -4.75 -11.84 9.26
C ILE A 18 -5.28 -10.57 8.60
N THR A 19 -6.43 -10.05 9.06
CA THR A 19 -6.98 -8.79 8.52
C THR A 19 -6.05 -7.60 8.73
N MET A 20 -5.37 -7.53 9.89
CA MET A 20 -4.41 -6.47 10.19
C MET A 20 -3.18 -6.53 9.27
N ILE A 21 -2.66 -7.74 9.00
CA ILE A 21 -1.52 -7.94 8.09
C ILE A 21 -1.88 -7.52 6.66
N LEU A 22 -3.04 -7.95 6.16
CA LEU A 22 -3.52 -7.59 4.82
C LEU A 22 -3.74 -6.08 4.69
N PHE A 23 -4.32 -5.45 5.71
CA PHE A 23 -4.52 -3.99 5.73
C PHE A 23 -3.18 -3.24 5.66
N ASN A 24 -2.17 -3.68 6.40
CA ASN A 24 -0.83 -3.08 6.36
C ASN A 24 -0.16 -3.25 4.99
N GLN A 25 -0.31 -4.42 4.36
CA GLN A 25 0.21 -4.65 3.00
C GLN A 25 -0.45 -3.71 1.99
N MET A 26 -1.79 -3.60 2.02
CA MET A 26 -2.53 -2.69 1.13
C MET A 26 -2.08 -1.23 1.30
N ASN A 27 -1.93 -0.76 2.55
CA ASN A 27 -1.42 0.58 2.82
C ASN A 27 0.00 0.77 2.27
N PHE A 28 0.92 -0.16 2.51
CA PHE A 28 2.29 -0.07 2.04
C PHE A 28 2.40 0.03 0.51
N PHE A 29 1.62 -0.77 -0.22
CA PHE A 29 1.64 -0.74 -1.69
C PHE A 29 0.91 0.47 -2.26
N SER A 30 -0.15 0.98 -1.60
CA SER A 30 -0.85 2.19 -2.00
C SER A 30 0.07 3.43 -1.99
N PHE A 31 0.94 3.56 -0.99
CA PHE A 31 1.86 4.70 -0.89
C PHE A 31 3.01 4.67 -1.92
N LYS A 32 3.37 3.50 -2.47
CA LYS A 32 4.48 3.38 -3.43
C LYS A 32 4.09 3.73 -4.87
N ILE A 33 2.84 3.52 -5.28
CA ILE A 33 2.38 3.78 -6.65
C ILE A 33 2.55 5.27 -7.03
N ASN A 34 2.27 6.19 -6.11
CA ASN A 34 2.28 7.63 -6.39
C ASN A 34 3.69 8.24 -6.56
N LYS A 35 4.76 7.54 -6.16
CA LYS A 35 6.12 8.10 -6.21
C LYS A 35 6.77 7.98 -7.60
N ILE A 36 6.26 7.11 -8.46
CA ILE A 36 6.85 6.80 -9.77
C ILE A 36 6.41 7.79 -10.87
N GLU A 37 5.27 8.48 -10.70
CA GLU A 37 4.78 9.43 -11.70
C GLU A 37 5.43 10.82 -11.63
N TRP A 38 6.01 11.21 -10.49
CA TRP A 38 6.56 12.55 -10.29
C TRP A 38 7.93 12.76 -10.96
N THR A 39 8.66 11.69 -11.27
CA THR A 39 10.01 11.79 -11.86
C THR A 39 10.04 11.81 -13.39
N LYS A 40 8.90 11.58 -14.07
CA LYS A 40 8.83 11.56 -15.54
C LYS A 40 8.41 12.89 -16.18
N LYS A 41 8.07 13.92 -15.40
CA LYS A 41 7.45 15.16 -15.91
C LYS A 41 8.37 16.37 -16.10
N SER A 42 9.68 16.30 -15.85
CA SER A 42 10.53 17.50 -15.88
C SER A 42 11.80 17.43 -16.74
N ILE A 43 11.82 16.66 -17.83
CA ILE A 43 12.86 16.82 -18.87
C ILE A 43 12.20 16.75 -20.24
N LYS A 44 11.39 17.76 -20.57
CA LYS A 44 11.30 18.24 -21.95
C LYS A 44 12.35 19.33 -22.08
N THR A 45 13.61 18.96 -22.21
CA THR A 45 14.63 19.86 -22.76
C THR A 45 14.22 20.11 -24.20
N ASN A 46 13.51 21.22 -24.39
CA ASN A 46 13.16 21.71 -25.71
C ASN A 46 14.47 21.86 -26.50
N ASN A 47 14.54 21.28 -27.69
CA ASN A 47 15.64 21.41 -28.64
C ASN A 47 15.98 22.90 -28.82
N MET A 48 16.97 23.42 -28.10
CA MET A 48 17.70 24.58 -28.57
C MET A 48 18.76 24.06 -29.52
N ASN A 49 18.38 24.02 -30.80
CA ASN A 49 19.33 23.96 -31.91
C ASN A 49 20.22 25.19 -31.81
N TRP A 50 21.32 25.08 -31.08
CA TRP A 50 22.44 26.00 -31.15
C TRP A 50 23.09 25.83 -32.52
N LYS A 51 22.65 26.64 -33.48
CA LYS A 51 23.45 26.95 -34.66
C LYS A 51 24.32 28.16 -34.29
N TRP A 52 25.60 27.91 -34.09
CA TRP A 52 26.63 28.84 -34.51
C TRP A 52 27.18 28.33 -35.84
#